data_AF-A0A512B8J7-F1
#
_entry.id   AF-A0A512B8J7-F1
#
_cell.length_a   1.000
_cell.length_b   1.000
_cell.length_c   1.000
_cell.angle_alpha   90.00
_cell.angle_beta   90.00
_cell.angle_gamma   90.00
#
_symmetry.space_group_name_H-M   'P 1'
#
loop_
_entity.id
_entity.type
_entity.pdbx_description
1 polymer ?
#
loop_
_entity_poly.entity_id
_entity_poly.type
_entity_poly.pdbx_seq_one_letter_code
_entity_poly.pdbx_strand_id
1 'polypeptide(L)'
;MQNDEPFKLFTSIEDARKMVLEQLPFHPDFIKIWYIVSPDSIEASAKKYEPIVRAIVEESHKNNLKVAVHATERITAQLAVESGCDYLVHDVEDEVVSDNFIKLLKTKNVILCPTLIAAAGYDNTFGQKAITLFTI
;
A
#
# COMPACT_ATOMS: atom_id res chain seq x y z
N MET A 1 11.60 -20.72 10.83
CA MET A 1 11.60 -19.39 11.50
C MET A 1 12.54 -18.39 10.86
N GLN A 2 13.77 -18.71 10.43
CA GLN A 2 14.63 -17.70 9.74
C GLN A 2 14.17 -17.31 8.32
N ASN A 3 13.23 -18.04 7.69
CA ASN A 3 12.74 -17.76 6.34
C ASN A 3 11.29 -17.22 6.30
N ASP A 4 10.72 -16.85 7.45
CA ASP A 4 9.33 -16.37 7.57
C ASP A 4 9.26 -14.85 7.79
N GLU A 5 10.18 -14.08 7.20
CA GLU A 5 10.14 -12.61 7.31
C GLU A 5 8.96 -12.07 6.49
N PRO A 6 7.96 -11.44 7.14
CA PRO A 6 6.75 -11.00 6.46
C PRO A 6 6.97 -9.75 5.59
N PHE A 7 8.06 -9.01 5.83
CA PHE A 7 8.40 -7.79 5.10
C PHE A 7 9.88 -7.78 4.76
N LYS A 8 10.18 -7.36 3.53
CA LYS A 8 11.54 -7.08 3.05
C LYS A 8 11.66 -5.59 2.79
N LEU A 9 12.68 -4.96 3.35
CA LEU A 9 12.99 -3.55 3.10
C LEU A 9 13.76 -3.41 1.79
N PHE A 10 13.39 -2.42 0.99
CA PHE A 10 14.11 -2.00 -0.21
C PHE A 10 14.28 -0.48 -0.20
N THR A 11 15.44 0.00 -0.64
CA THR A 11 15.78 1.44 -0.59
C THR A 11 16.35 1.96 -1.91
N SER A 12 16.46 1.11 -2.94
CA SER A 12 16.90 1.46 -4.29
C SER A 12 15.91 0.95 -5.34
N ILE A 13 15.95 1.56 -6.54
CA ILE A 13 15.14 1.14 -7.70
C ILE A 13 15.50 -0.29 -8.13
N GLU A 14 16.79 -0.63 -8.10
CA GLU A 14 17.29 -1.95 -8.49
C GLU A 14 16.77 -3.03 -7.54
N ASP A 15 16.84 -2.78 -6.22
CA ASP A 15 16.30 -3.69 -5.21
C ASP A 15 14.79 -3.85 -5.36
N ALA A 16 14.07 -2.75 -5.64
CA ALA A 16 12.62 -2.77 -5.87
C ALA A 16 12.24 -3.74 -7.00
N ARG A 17 12.92 -3.66 -8.15
CA ARG A 17 12.66 -4.55 -9.29
C ARG A 17 13.04 -5.99 -8.96
N LYS A 18 14.21 -6.20 -8.36
CA LYS A 18 14.67 -7.52 -7.94
C LYS A 18 13.65 -8.19 -7.01
N MET A 19 13.09 -7.44 -6.06
CA MET A 19 12.11 -7.98 -5.13
C MET A 19 10.80 -8.40 -5.78
N VAL A 20 10.31 -7.67 -6.80
CA VAL A 20 9.16 -8.12 -7.61
C VAL A 20 9.48 -9.44 -8.28
N LEU A 21 10.65 -9.55 -8.91
CA LEU A 21 11.09 -10.77 -9.60
C LEU A 21 11.21 -11.97 -8.63
N GLU A 22 11.66 -11.74 -7.41
CA GLU A 22 11.72 -12.76 -6.36
C GLU A 22 10.33 -13.27 -5.93
N GLN A 23 9.26 -12.50 -6.16
CA GLN A 23 7.90 -12.97 -5.85
C GLN A 23 7.32 -13.87 -6.94
N LEU A 24 7.77 -13.76 -8.19
CA LEU A 24 7.16 -14.46 -9.33
C LEU A 24 7.10 -16.00 -9.19
N PRO A 25 8.11 -16.70 -8.63
CA PRO A 25 8.04 -18.15 -8.43
C PRO A 25 6.93 -18.61 -7.49
N PHE A 26 6.36 -17.71 -6.68
CA PHE A 26 5.24 -18.00 -5.78
C PHE A 26 3.87 -17.79 -6.45
N HIS A 27 3.85 -17.39 -7.72
CA HIS A 27 2.63 -17.14 -8.50
C HIS A 27 1.61 -16.21 -7.79
N PRO A 28 2.03 -15.02 -7.34
CA PRO A 28 1.12 -14.09 -6.70
C PRO A 28 0.07 -13.58 -7.69
N ASP A 29 -1.12 -13.26 -7.21
CA ASP A 29 -2.14 -12.56 -8.00
C ASP A 29 -1.86 -11.05 -8.14
N PHE A 30 -1.12 -10.47 -7.19
CA PHE A 30 -0.73 -9.07 -7.15
C PHE A 30 0.45 -8.86 -6.19
N ILE A 31 1.13 -7.72 -6.32
CA ILE A 31 2.20 -7.28 -5.41
C ILE A 31 1.64 -6.29 -4.40
N LYS A 32 1.97 -6.47 -3.11
CA LYS A 32 1.62 -5.54 -2.03
C LYS A 32 2.87 -4.84 -1.50
N ILE A 33 2.82 -3.51 -1.39
CA ILE A 33 3.90 -2.72 -0.79
C ILE A 33 3.40 -1.73 0.27
N TRP A 34 4.30 -1.29 1.13
CA TRP A 34 4.08 -0.24 2.12
C TRP A 34 4.87 0.99 1.71
N TYR A 35 4.19 2.12 1.53
CA TYR A 35 4.81 3.39 1.17
C TYR A 35 4.96 4.25 2.42
N ILE A 36 5.93 3.89 3.25
CA ILE A 36 6.15 4.51 4.56
C ILE A 36 7.00 5.77 4.40
N VAL A 37 6.59 6.85 5.06
CA VAL A 37 7.31 8.13 5.07
C VAL A 37 7.68 8.56 6.49
N SER A 38 8.73 9.36 6.60
CA SER A 38 9.11 9.94 7.89
C SER A 38 8.07 10.98 8.34
N PRO A 39 7.58 10.92 9.58
CA PRO A 39 6.59 11.87 10.10
C PRO A 39 7.13 13.31 10.16
N ASP A 40 8.44 13.48 10.34
CA ASP A 40 9.08 14.80 10.40
C ASP A 40 9.26 15.45 9.00
N SER A 41 9.04 14.69 7.93
CA SER A 41 9.35 15.13 6.55
C SER A 41 8.49 14.44 5.48
N ILE A 42 7.18 14.30 5.77
CA ILE A 42 6.21 13.52 4.97
C ILE A 42 6.37 13.77 3.46
N GLU A 43 6.27 15.03 3.00
CA GLU A 43 6.30 15.34 1.56
C GLU A 43 7.66 15.07 0.91
N ALA A 44 8.76 15.43 1.59
CA ALA A 44 10.10 15.19 1.06
C ALA A 44 10.42 13.68 1.00
N SER A 45 10.03 12.94 2.04
CA SER A 45 10.15 11.49 2.12
C SER A 45 9.30 10.80 1.06
N ALA A 46 8.06 11.26 0.85
CA ALA A 46 7.18 10.74 -0.20
C ALA A 46 7.86 10.89 -1.56
N LYS A 47 8.23 12.11 -1.95
CA LYS A 47 8.87 12.37 -3.25
C LYS A 47 10.20 11.61 -3.42
N LYS A 48 10.97 11.43 -2.35
CA LYS A 48 12.22 10.65 -2.38
C LYS A 48 11.99 9.19 -2.77
N TYR A 49 10.92 8.58 -2.27
CA TYR A 49 10.63 7.15 -2.49
C TYR A 49 9.66 6.87 -3.65
N GLU A 50 9.01 7.89 -4.21
CA GLU A 50 8.12 7.74 -5.37
C GLU A 50 8.76 6.99 -6.55
N PRO A 51 10.02 7.26 -6.94
CA PRO A 51 10.66 6.55 -8.04
C PRO A 51 10.77 5.04 -7.80
N ILE A 52 10.87 4.62 -6.54
CA ILE A 52 10.93 3.21 -6.14
C ILE A 52 9.54 2.57 -6.29
N VAL A 53 8.49 3.25 -5.83
CA VAL A 53 7.10 2.81 -6.01
C VAL A 53 6.77 2.65 -7.48
N ARG A 54 7.13 3.63 -8.32
CA ARG A 54 6.98 3.56 -9.77
C ARG A 54 7.71 2.38 -10.38
N ALA A 55 8.96 2.13 -9.97
CA ALA A 55 9.72 0.99 -10.48
C ALA A 55 9.05 -0.36 -10.16
N ILE A 56 8.47 -0.50 -8.97
CA ILE A 56 7.70 -1.69 -8.57
C ILE A 56 6.45 -1.84 -9.42
N VAL A 57 5.69 -0.76 -9.63
CA VAL A 57 4.49 -0.76 -10.48
C VAL A 57 4.85 -1.20 -11.89
N GLU A 58 5.84 -0.56 -12.50
CA GLU A 58 6.30 -0.90 -13.86
C GLU A 58 6.75 -2.37 -13.97
N GLU A 59 7.52 -2.87 -13.00
CA GLU A 59 8.00 -4.26 -13.04
C GLU A 59 6.89 -5.27 -12.82
N SER A 60 5.93 -4.95 -11.94
CA SER A 60 4.76 -5.79 -11.69
C SER A 60 3.86 -5.86 -12.92
N HIS A 61 3.57 -4.70 -13.54
CA HIS A 61 2.74 -4.62 -14.75
C HIS A 61 3.37 -5.35 -15.94
N LYS A 62 4.70 -5.32 -16.12
CA LYS A 62 5.40 -6.14 -17.13
C LYS A 62 5.15 -7.64 -16.96
N ASN A 63 4.93 -8.08 -15.73
CA ASN A 63 4.65 -9.46 -15.38
C ASN A 63 3.15 -9.73 -15.21
N ASN A 64 2.28 -8.84 -15.69
CA ASN A 64 0.81 -8.92 -15.61
C ASN A 64 0.26 -8.95 -14.18
N LEU A 65 0.98 -8.39 -13.22
CA LEU A 65 0.58 -8.32 -11.83
C LEU A 65 0.13 -6.91 -11.47
N LYS A 66 -1.00 -6.80 -10.77
CA LYS A 66 -1.46 -5.54 -10.19
C LYS A 66 -0.65 -5.17 -8.94
N VAL A 67 -0.72 -3.91 -8.53
CA VAL A 67 -0.04 -3.42 -7.32
C VAL A 67 -1.01 -2.78 -6.33
N ALA A 68 -0.98 -3.28 -5.10
CA ALA A 68 -1.65 -2.68 -3.94
C ALA A 68 -0.64 -1.91 -3.09
N VAL A 69 -0.98 -0.68 -2.69
CA VAL A 69 -0.11 0.21 -1.93
C VAL A 69 -0.80 0.62 -0.64
N HIS A 70 -0.16 0.37 0.51
CA HIS A 70 -0.53 1.02 1.76
C HIS A 70 0.06 2.43 1.74
N ALA A 71 -0.80 3.43 1.81
CA ALA A 71 -0.43 4.85 1.76
C ALA A 71 -1.51 5.67 2.49
N THR A 72 -1.19 6.08 3.73
CA THR A 72 -2.11 6.73 4.66
C THR A 72 -2.02 8.26 4.64
N GLU A 73 -0.99 8.82 4.02
CA GLU A 73 -0.85 10.26 3.84
C GLU A 73 -1.39 10.66 2.47
N ARG A 74 -2.06 11.82 2.37
CA ARG A 74 -2.63 12.29 1.11
C ARG A 74 -1.59 12.35 -0.01
N ILE A 75 -0.35 12.75 0.30
CA ILE A 75 0.74 12.82 -0.70
C ILE A 75 1.22 11.45 -1.15
N THR A 76 1.39 10.49 -0.24
CA THR A 76 1.83 9.13 -0.60
C THR A 76 0.76 8.43 -1.43
N ALA A 77 -0.52 8.62 -1.07
CA ALA A 77 -1.65 8.07 -1.81
C ALA A 77 -1.78 8.68 -3.21
N GLN A 78 -1.62 10.01 -3.36
CA GLN A 78 -1.62 10.67 -4.68
C GLN A 78 -0.47 10.15 -5.54
N LEU A 79 0.75 10.14 -5.00
CA LEU A 79 1.93 9.74 -5.75
C LEU A 79 1.83 8.26 -6.17
N ALA A 80 1.34 7.37 -5.31
CA ALA A 80 1.11 5.96 -5.67
C ALA A 80 0.15 5.81 -6.86
N VAL A 81 -0.94 6.59 -6.89
CA VAL A 81 -1.93 6.60 -7.98
C VAL A 81 -1.32 7.15 -9.27
N GLU A 82 -0.51 8.21 -9.15
CA GLU A 82 0.20 8.79 -10.29
C GLU A 82 1.28 7.86 -10.85
N SER A 83 1.95 7.08 -9.98
CA SER A 83 2.88 6.01 -10.36
C SER A 83 2.18 4.80 -10.98
N GLY A 84 0.85 4.72 -10.90
CA GLY A 84 0.04 3.69 -11.55
C GLY A 84 -0.36 2.51 -10.67
N CYS A 85 -0.43 2.66 -9.35
CA CYS A 85 -0.97 1.59 -8.50
C CYS A 85 -2.42 1.24 -8.90
N ASP A 86 -2.81 -0.02 -8.65
CA ASP A 86 -4.14 -0.53 -8.95
C ASP A 86 -5.07 -0.43 -7.73
N TYR A 87 -4.51 -0.56 -6.53
CA TYR A 87 -5.23 -0.49 -5.26
C TYR A 87 -4.52 0.43 -4.27
N LEU A 88 -5.29 1.30 -3.62
CA LEU A 88 -4.92 1.91 -2.35
C LEU A 88 -5.49 1.08 -1.21
N VAL A 89 -4.67 0.83 -0.19
CA VAL A 89 -5.03 0.10 1.01
C VAL A 89 -4.96 1.05 2.19
N HIS A 90 -6.04 1.06 2.98
CA HIS A 90 -6.44 2.09 3.96
C HIS A 90 -6.91 3.39 3.31
N ASP A 91 -7.42 4.29 4.15
CA ASP A 91 -7.80 5.64 3.77
C ASP A 91 -6.65 6.62 3.98
N VAL A 92 -6.81 7.82 3.42
CA VAL A 92 -6.01 8.99 3.82
C VAL A 92 -6.43 9.39 5.24
N GLU A 93 -5.46 9.48 6.14
CA GLU A 93 -5.68 9.71 7.58
C GLU A 93 -5.19 11.09 8.06
N ASP A 94 -4.33 11.76 7.28
CA ASP A 94 -3.70 13.02 7.67
C ASP A 94 -4.50 14.28 7.25
N GLU A 95 -5.49 14.14 6.37
CA GLU A 95 -6.36 15.23 5.96
C GLU A 95 -7.69 14.75 5.37
N VAL A 96 -8.62 15.70 5.18
CA VAL A 96 -9.90 15.44 4.53
C VAL A 96 -9.69 15.25 3.04
N VAL A 97 -10.10 14.09 2.52
CA VAL A 97 -10.05 13.77 1.10
C VAL A 97 -10.82 14.80 0.26
N SER A 98 -10.14 15.42 -0.70
CA SER A 98 -10.72 16.41 -1.62
C SER A 98 -11.37 15.78 -2.85
N ASP A 99 -12.32 16.49 -3.47
CA ASP A 99 -12.94 16.09 -4.75
C ASP A 99 -11.92 15.86 -5.87
N ASN A 100 -10.82 16.62 -5.87
CA ASN A 100 -9.75 16.45 -6.85
C ASN A 100 -9.04 15.11 -6.69
N PHE A 101 -8.83 14.65 -5.46
CA PHE A 101 -8.26 13.33 -5.20
C PHE A 101 -9.23 12.22 -5.63
N ILE A 102 -10.52 12.35 -5.30
CA ILE A 102 -11.56 11.41 -5.77
C ILE A 102 -11.59 11.33 -7.30
N LYS A 103 -11.50 12.49 -7.97
CA LYS A 103 -11.44 12.57 -9.44
C LYS A 103 -10.18 11.89 -9.99
N LEU A 104 -9.04 12.04 -9.32
CA LEU A 104 -7.80 11.36 -9.69
C LEU A 104 -7.98 9.83 -9.63
N LEU A 105 -8.51 9.28 -8.53
CA LEU A 105 -8.76 7.84 -8.37
C LEU A 105 -9.66 7.31 -9.49
N LYS A 106 -10.77 8.01 -9.77
CA LYS A 106 -11.70 7.65 -10.85
C LYS A 106 -11.04 7.70 -12.23
N THR A 107 -10.25 8.73 -12.51
CA THR A 107 -9.56 8.91 -13.80
C THR A 107 -8.53 7.79 -14.03
N LYS A 108 -7.86 7.35 -12.97
CA LYS A 108 -6.84 6.31 -13.02
C LYS A 108 -7.40 4.89 -12.81
N ASN A 109 -8.71 4.76 -12.58
CA ASN A 109 -9.40 3.49 -12.27
C ASN A 109 -8.78 2.76 -11.06
N VAL A 110 -8.38 3.51 -10.02
CA VAL A 110 -7.80 2.94 -8.80
C VAL A 110 -8.90 2.55 -7.81
N ILE A 111 -8.77 1.35 -7.25
CA ILE A 111 -9.68 0.85 -6.22
C ILE A 111 -9.16 1.30 -4.85
N LEU A 112 -10.05 1.84 -4.02
CA LEU A 112 -9.77 2.17 -2.62
C LEU A 112 -10.33 1.07 -1.72
N CYS A 113 -9.48 0.47 -0.89
CA CYS A 113 -9.86 -0.49 0.14
C CYS A 113 -9.61 0.14 1.52
N PRO A 114 -10.62 0.77 2.15
CA PRO A 114 -10.42 1.57 3.36
C PRO A 114 -10.18 0.73 4.62
N THR A 115 -10.49 -0.57 4.59
CA THR A 115 -10.28 -1.49 5.73
C THR A 115 -10.90 -1.03 7.05
N LEU A 116 -12.06 -0.37 7.03
CA LEU A 116 -12.69 0.33 8.18
C LEU A 116 -12.82 -0.49 9.48
N ILE A 117 -12.85 -1.83 9.39
CA ILE A 117 -12.95 -2.71 10.56
C ILE A 117 -11.60 -3.05 11.20
N ALA A 118 -10.47 -2.74 10.56
CA ALA A 118 -9.13 -3.13 11.01
C ALA A 118 -8.80 -2.54 12.40
N ALA A 119 -9.09 -1.24 12.59
CA ALA A 119 -8.90 -0.57 13.87
C ALA A 119 -9.70 -1.24 15.01
N ALA A 120 -10.99 -1.52 14.76
CA ALA A 120 -11.84 -2.23 15.73
C ALA A 120 -11.33 -3.65 16.03
N GLY A 121 -10.76 -4.33 15.03
CA GLY A 121 -10.12 -5.64 15.21
C GLY A 121 -8.92 -5.59 16.16
N TYR A 122 -8.09 -4.55 16.07
CA TYR A 122 -6.99 -4.33 17.01
C TYR A 122 -7.49 -4.08 18.43
N ASP A 123 -8.51 -3.23 18.61
CA ASP A 123 -9.11 -2.97 19.91
C ASP A 123 -9.68 -4.23 20.57
N ASN A 124 -10.33 -5.08 19.78
CA ASN A 124 -10.88 -6.35 20.28
C ASN A 124 -9.76 -7.31 20.72
N THR A 125 -8.71 -7.43 19.89
CA THR A 125 -7.60 -8.35 20.14
C THR A 125 -6.77 -7.90 21.34
N PHE A 126 -6.26 -6.66 21.32
CA PHE A 126 -5.37 -6.15 22.37
C PHE A 126 -6.12 -5.75 23.63
N GLY A 127 -7.39 -5.37 23.52
CA GLY A 127 -8.27 -5.14 24.67
C GLY A 127 -8.85 -6.42 25.27
N GLN A 128 -8.54 -7.61 24.73
CA GLN A 128 -9.07 -8.91 25.15
C GLN A 128 -10.60 -8.93 25.28
N LYS A 129 -11.30 -8.20 24.39
CA LYS A 129 -12.76 -8.16 24.41
C LYS A 129 -13.27 -9.51 23.92
N ALA A 130 -14.09 -10.18 24.74
CA ALA A 130 -14.75 -11.40 24.32
C ALA A 130 -15.64 -11.12 23.11
N ILE A 131 -15.28 -11.64 21.95
CA ILE A 131 -16.13 -11.60 20.76
C ILE A 131 -17.30 -12.54 21.06
N THR A 132 -18.44 -11.98 21.46
CA THR A 132 -19.67 -12.75 21.58
C THR A 132 -20.14 -13.01 20.15
N LEU A 133 -19.79 -14.19 19.61
CA LEU A 133 -20.30 -14.66 18.33
C LEU A 133 -21.81 -14.86 18.48
N PHE A 134 -22.61 -13.99 17.87
CA PHE A 134 -23.99 -14.30 17.59
C PHE A 134 -24.00 -15.31 16.44
N THR A 135 -24.18 -16.58 16.77
CA THR A 135 -24.60 -17.60 15.81
C THR A 135 -26.03 -17.27 15.38
N ILE A 136 -26.21 -17.06 14.08
CA ILE A 136 -27.51 -17.09 13.39
C ILE A 136 -28.01 -18.52 13.27
#